data_AF-A0A6V8Q771-F1
#
_entry.id   AF-A0A6V8Q771-F1
#
_cell.length_a   1.000
_cell.length_b   1.000
_cell.length_c   1.000
_cell.angle_alpha   90.00
_cell.angle_beta   90.00
_cell.angle_gamma   90.00
#
_symmetry.space_group_name_H-M   'P 1'
#
loop_
_entity.id
_entity.type
_entity.pdbx_description
1 polymer ?
#
loop_
_entity_poly.entity_id
_entity_poly.type
_entity_poly.pdbx_seq_one_letter_code
_entity_poly.pdbx_strand_id
1 'polypeptide(L)'
;WHVRIQAAFQRHTDNAVSKTINFHHQATVEDVKNAYLLAYHLRCKGITVYRDGSREVQVLYKGMNGKTDKDNEVVEEALVRVSATYAGGCGQCDV
;
A
#
# COMPACT_ATOMS: atom_id res chain seq x y z
N TRP A 1 -8.77 -4.61 -10.20
CA TRP A 1 -9.26 -3.24 -10.48
C TRP A 1 -8.15 -2.18 -10.36
N HIS A 2 -7.33 -2.20 -9.29
CA HIS A 2 -6.26 -1.22 -9.07
C HIS A 2 -5.35 -0.92 -10.27
N VAL A 3 -4.79 -1.94 -10.94
CA VAL A 3 -3.90 -1.74 -12.11
C VAL A 3 -4.64 -1.06 -13.27
N ARG A 4 -5.91 -1.42 -13.51
CA ARG A 4 -6.72 -0.81 -14.57
C ARG A 4 -7.03 0.66 -14.29
N ILE A 5 -7.23 1.03 -13.03
CA ILE A 5 -7.36 2.44 -12.62
C ILE A 5 -6.05 3.17 -12.89
N GLN A 6 -4.91 2.64 -12.44
CA GLN A 6 -3.61 3.26 -12.69
C GLN A 6 -3.36 3.48 -14.19
N ALA A 7 -3.68 2.48 -15.01
CA ALA A 7 -3.59 2.58 -16.47
C ALA A 7 -4.52 3.67 -17.05
N ALA A 8 -5.73 3.84 -16.50
CA ALA A 8 -6.65 4.87 -16.95
C ALA A 8 -6.10 6.29 -16.75
N PHE A 9 -5.45 6.54 -15.62
CA PHE A 9 -4.75 7.80 -15.37
C PHE A 9 -3.48 7.91 -16.21
N GLN A 10 -2.71 6.82 -16.34
CA GLN A 10 -1.45 6.82 -17.09
C GLN A 10 -1.62 7.25 -18.56
N ARG A 11 -2.77 6.96 -19.19
CA ARG A 11 -3.08 7.40 -20.57
C ARG A 11 -3.10 8.92 -20.75
N HIS A 12 -3.29 9.67 -19.66
CA HIS A 12 -3.37 11.12 -19.66
C HIS A 12 -2.26 11.75 -18.80
N THR A 13 -1.15 11.03 -18.59
CA THR A 13 -0.01 11.51 -17.80
C THR A 13 1.30 11.25 -18.56
N ASP A 14 2.00 12.34 -18.88
CA ASP A 14 3.27 12.31 -19.61
C ASP A 14 4.42 11.75 -18.76
N ASN A 15 4.34 11.94 -17.44
CA ASN A 15 5.20 11.26 -16.46
C ASN A 15 4.59 9.93 -16.00
N ALA A 16 5.15 9.29 -14.98
CA ALA A 16 4.61 8.05 -14.40
C ALA A 16 3.55 8.33 -13.33
N VAL A 17 2.58 7.42 -13.18
CA VAL A 17 1.60 7.44 -12.09
C VAL A 17 2.12 6.63 -10.90
N SER A 18 2.37 7.28 -9.76
CA SER A 18 2.77 6.62 -8.52
C SER A 18 1.55 6.12 -7.76
N LYS A 19 1.30 4.81 -7.82
CA LYS A 19 0.19 4.15 -7.10
C LYS A 19 0.58 2.77 -6.61
N THR A 20 0.38 2.53 -5.32
CA THR A 20 0.55 1.19 -4.72
C THR A 20 -0.66 0.29 -4.99
N ILE A 21 -0.40 -0.93 -5.47
CA ILE A 21 -1.36 -2.03 -5.63
C ILE A 21 -1.30 -2.87 -4.35
N ASN A 22 -2.31 -2.73 -3.50
CA ASN A 22 -2.37 -3.45 -2.23
C ASN A 22 -2.99 -4.84 -2.44
N PHE A 23 -2.32 -5.86 -1.93
CA PHE A 23 -2.79 -7.24 -1.89
C PHE A 23 -3.11 -7.67 -0.46
N HIS A 24 -4.02 -8.64 -0.32
CA HIS A 24 -4.25 -9.32 0.94
C HIS A 24 -3.06 -10.21 1.33
N HIS A 25 -2.95 -10.56 2.61
CA HIS A 25 -1.86 -11.38 3.13
C HIS A 25 -1.69 -12.71 2.38
N GLN A 26 -2.81 -13.38 2.07
CA GLN A 26 -2.83 -14.68 1.38
C GLN A 26 -2.49 -14.62 -0.13
N ALA A 27 -2.08 -13.46 -0.66
CA ALA A 27 -1.86 -13.32 -2.10
C ALA A 27 -0.62 -14.10 -2.53
N THR A 28 -0.78 -14.88 -3.60
CA THR A 28 0.26 -15.75 -4.10
C THR A 28 1.27 -14.99 -4.96
N VAL A 29 2.40 -15.63 -5.23
CA VAL A 29 3.40 -15.10 -6.17
C VAL A 29 2.79 -14.94 -7.58
N GLU A 30 1.91 -15.86 -7.98
CA GLU A 30 1.25 -15.80 -9.29
C GLU A 30 0.29 -14.61 -9.39
N ASP A 31 -0.41 -14.25 -8.30
CA ASP A 31 -1.27 -13.06 -8.27
C ASP A 31 -0.47 -11.77 -8.49
N VAL A 32 0.69 -11.66 -7.85
CA VAL A 32 1.60 -10.50 -8.01
C VAL A 32 2.18 -10.45 -9.41
N LYS A 33 2.64 -11.59 -9.94
CA LYS A 33 3.13 -11.72 -11.32
C LYS A 33 2.07 -11.30 -12.33
N ASN A 34 0.83 -11.74 -12.16
CA ASN A 34 -0.28 -11.34 -13.02
C ASN A 34 -0.55 -9.83 -12.97
N ALA A 35 -0.38 -9.17 -11.82
CA ALA A 35 -0.47 -7.72 -11.74
C ALA A 35 0.67 -7.01 -12.50
N TYR A 36 1.90 -7.52 -12.41
CA TYR A 36 3.03 -6.98 -13.20
C TYR A 36 2.80 -7.14 -14.70
N LEU A 37 2.41 -8.34 -15.15
CA LEU A 37 2.11 -8.59 -16.56
C LEU A 37 0.95 -7.72 -17.06
N LEU A 38 -0.12 -7.57 -16.26
CA LEU A 38 -1.24 -6.70 -16.61
C LEU A 38 -0.79 -5.23 -16.74
N ALA A 39 0.06 -4.73 -15.84
CA ALA A 39 0.58 -3.37 -15.91
C ALA A 39 1.42 -3.16 -17.17
N TYR A 40 2.25 -4.15 -17.52
CA TYR A 40 3.04 -4.15 -18.76
C TYR A 40 2.13 -4.11 -20.00
N HIS A 41 1.13 -4.99 -20.08
CA HIS A 41 0.19 -5.05 -21.20
C HIS A 41 -0.63 -3.77 -21.34
N LEU A 42 -0.97 -3.11 -20.24
CA LEU A 42 -1.69 -1.83 -20.23
C LEU A 42 -0.79 -0.60 -20.38
N ARG A 43 0.51 -0.79 -20.66
CA ARG A 43 1.49 0.28 -20.88
C ARG A 43 1.65 1.23 -19.67
N CYS A 44 1.52 0.71 -18.45
CA CYS A 44 1.90 1.46 -17.26
C CYS A 44 3.42 1.71 -17.25
N LYS A 45 3.86 2.93 -16.92
CA LYS A 45 5.30 3.28 -16.86
C LYS A 45 6.00 2.74 -15.61
N GLY A 46 5.22 2.36 -14.60
CA GLY A 46 5.71 1.77 -13.37
C GLY A 46 4.56 1.13 -12.59
N ILE A 47 4.90 0.35 -11.58
CA ILE A 47 3.94 -0.29 -10.70
C ILE A 47 4.64 -0.56 -9.36
N THR A 48 3.92 -0.28 -8.27
CA THR A 48 4.38 -0.58 -6.91
C THR A 48 3.41 -1.54 -6.28
N VAL A 49 3.89 -2.63 -5.70
CA VAL A 49 3.06 -3.64 -5.04
C VAL A 49 3.35 -3.62 -3.54
N TYR A 50 2.30 -3.74 -2.74
CA TYR A 50 2.40 -4.02 -1.32
C TYR A 50 1.48 -5.18 -0.97
N ARG A 51 2.01 -6.20 -0.29
CA ARG A 51 1.21 -7.31 0.24
C ARG A 51 1.14 -7.15 1.74
N ASP A 52 -0.06 -7.25 2.29
CA ASP A 52 -0.26 -7.22 3.74
C ASP A 52 0.62 -8.27 4.44
N GLY A 53 1.24 -7.92 5.56
CA GLY A 53 2.23 -8.76 6.26
C GLY A 53 3.57 -8.97 5.52
N SER A 54 3.87 -8.23 4.45
CA SER A 54 5.17 -8.35 3.77
C SER A 54 6.32 -7.63 4.48
N ARG A 55 6.05 -6.91 5.57
CA ARG A 55 7.03 -6.23 6.42
C ARG A 55 6.74 -6.60 7.87
N GLU A 56 7.79 -6.78 8.66
CA GLU A 56 7.70 -7.10 10.09
C GLU A 56 6.93 -6.03 10.86
N VAL A 57 7.23 -4.75 10.57
CA VAL A 57 6.55 -3.59 11.16
C VAL A 57 5.68 -2.90 10.10
N GLN A 58 4.39 -2.75 10.41
CA GLN A 58 3.43 -2.01 9.59
C GLN A 58 3.03 -0.71 10.30
N VAL A 59 2.87 0.39 9.55
CA VAL A 59 2.42 1.68 10.10
C VAL A 59 0.89 1.72 10.25
N LEU A 60 0.18 0.87 9.50
CA LEU A 60 -1.28 0.82 9.47
C LEU A 60 -1.77 -0.60 9.71
N TYR A 61 -2.55 -0.78 10.76
CA TYR A 61 -3.24 -2.03 11.10
C TYR A 61 -4.75 -1.84 10.93
N LYS A 62 -5.42 -2.80 10.28
CA LYS A 62 -6.88 -2.76 10.14
C LYS A 62 -7.55 -3.23 11.42
N GLY A 63 -8.22 -2.31 12.13
CA GLY A 63 -9.20 -2.61 13.18
C GLY A 63 -8.65 -3.44 14.34
N MET A 64 -8.28 -2.79 15.44
CA MET A 64 -8.00 -3.46 16.71
C MET A 64 -9.26 -4.14 17.25
N ASN A 65 -9.52 -5.37 16.82
CA ASN A 65 -10.31 -6.34 17.59
C ASN A 65 -9.37 -7.47 18.04
N GLY A 66 -8.47 -7.11 18.95
CA GLY A 66 -8.01 -7.99 20.04
C GLY A 66 -7.55 -9.40 19.69
N LYS A 67 -6.86 -9.62 18.58
CA LYS A 67 -6.02 -10.82 18.40
C LYS A 67 -4.67 -10.38 17.88
N THR A 68 -3.76 -10.24 18.84
CA THR A 68 -2.32 -10.17 18.60
C THR A 68 -1.89 -11.48 17.96
N ASP A 69 -1.43 -11.42 16.71
CA ASP A 69 -0.55 -12.45 16.19
C ASP A 69 0.70 -12.45 17.08
N LYS A 70 0.98 -13.58 17.73
CA LYS A 70 1.85 -13.69 18.91
C LYS A 70 3.36 -13.51 18.64
N ASP A 71 3.75 -13.10 17.44
CA ASP A 71 5.16 -13.03 17.05
C ASP A 71 5.66 -11.61 16.75
N ASN A 72 4.89 -10.57 17.08
CA ASN A 72 5.37 -9.19 17.01
C ASN A 72 5.31 -8.55 18.40
N GLU A 73 6.48 -8.36 19.01
CA GLU A 73 6.66 -7.34 20.06
C GLU A 73 6.28 -5.99 19.44
N VAL A 74 5.02 -5.60 19.58
CA VAL A 74 4.55 -4.27 19.20
C VAL A 74 5.20 -3.29 20.18
N VAL A 75 6.29 -2.65 19.75
CA VAL A 75 6.86 -1.50 20.44
C VAL A 75 5.79 -0.40 20.48
N GLU A 76 5.18 -0.24 21.65
CA GLU A 76 4.09 0.71 21.93
C GLU A 76 4.51 2.16 21.64
N GLU A 77 5.82 2.42 21.62
CA GLU A 77 6.45 3.71 21.30
C GLU A 77 6.35 4.09 19.80
N ALA A 78 6.10 3.13 18.90
CA ALA A 78 6.04 3.37 17.44
C ALA A 78 4.62 3.65 16.90
N LEU A 79 3.58 3.53 17.74
CA LEU A 79 2.19 3.77 17.33
C LEU A 79 1.86 5.26 17.42
N VAL A 80 1.99 5.96 16.30
CA VAL A 80 1.49 7.34 16.19
C VAL A 80 -0.04 7.30 16.29
N ARG A 81 -0.58 7.83 17.38
CA ARG A 81 -2.03 8.03 17.54
C ARG A 81 -2.44 9.24 16.71
N VAL A 82 -3.23 8.96 15.69
CA VAL A 82 -3.68 9.96 14.72
C VAL A 82 -5.19 10.18 14.90
N SER A 83 -5.65 11.43 14.82
CA SER A 83 -7.08 11.75 14.90
C SER A 83 -7.85 11.11 13.74
N ALA A 84 -9.13 10.80 13.96
CA ALA A 84 -9.99 10.22 12.93
C ALA A 84 -10.16 11.12 11.68
N THR A 85 -9.77 12.39 11.77
CA THR A 85 -9.87 13.39 10.70
C THR A 85 -8.52 13.71 10.04
N TYR A 86 -7.44 13.01 10.38
CA TYR A 86 -6.13 13.31 9.84
C TYR A 86 -6.04 13.02 8.34
N ALA A 87 -5.69 14.05 7.58
CA ALA A 87 -5.61 14.01 6.12
C ALA A 87 -4.17 13.86 5.58
N GLY A 88 -3.18 13.55 6.43
CA GLY A 88 -1.81 13.28 5.97
C GLY A 88 -0.87 14.48 5.87
N GLY A 89 -0.78 15.31 6.92
CA GLY A 89 0.17 16.44 6.98
C GLY A 89 1.61 16.00 7.32
N CYS A 90 2.60 16.66 6.70
CA CYS A 90 4.03 16.50 7.01
C CYS A 90 4.37 17.23 8.30
N GLY A 91 4.83 16.54 9.35
CA GLY A 91 5.23 17.14 10.63
C GLY A 91 6.49 18.01 10.59
N GLN A 92 7.11 18.17 9.42
CA GLN A 92 8.26 19.04 9.19
C GLN A 92 7.86 20.39 8.54
N CYS A 93 6.63 20.49 8.05
CA CYS A 93 6.16 21.62 7.25
C CYS A 93 5.07 22.36 8.01
N ASP A 94 5.39 22.82 9.22
CA ASP A 94 4.64 23.88 9.88
C ASP A 94 5.22 25.22 9.41
N VAL A 95 4.58 25.82 8.40
CA VAL A 95 4.65 27.26 8.14
C VAL A 95 3.29 27.84 8.50
#